data_AF-A0A535I7V7-F1
#
_entry.id   AF-A0A535I7V7-F1
#
_cell.length_a   1.000
_cell.length_b   1.000
_cell.length_c   1.000
_cell.angle_alpha   90.00
_cell.angle_beta   90.00
_cell.angle_gamma   90.00
#
_symmetry.space_group_name_H-M   'P 1'
#
loop_
_entity.id
_entity.type
_entity.pdbx_description
1 polymer ?
#
loop_
_entity_poly.entity_id
_entity_poly.type
_entity_poly.pdbx_seq_one_letter_code
_entity_poly.pdbx_strand_id
1 'polypeptide(L)'
;MRALLRIATIAVSGAALYYAGLLNSIIIQRPERPGAIVVVLAIGAALAAMPLALAGRGEGDASSPPARVGAHRAVWLFICVMATVSLAWLWSMPRQHSEDWTPYHNDAIALNDCSARSLLAGQDPYATLDIFDCYRRFEIGADRTTPLRRGDFADVTVYPTDEQLDRTWIARERDDGNVEFVTRPSYPALSFVLLVPFVALGVDTNYVYLGCLLAAIAIIVWQSGAGLRPFVLTALLGASCLVAFTVGGSADLLYALPLVAAWIWRDRLVGAVLFGAACAVKQIAWFFAPFWFIAAVATLGWRAALRHTLLAAAVFVGTNLPFILWHPADWLAGVLTPLVEPMFPRGAGIVFLATNGGWQLLSSNEYLVLEVAAMAVCLVVAWRTRRSSPEIGVALAIIPLYFAWRSLFSYFFLVPLFALAGLVRLPMGELIAQHAQDCGALTLFALPAKLRAVARGERAA
;
A
#
# COMPACT_ATOMS: atom_id res chain seq x y z
N MET A 1 -27.93 -3.20 -6.63
CA MET A 1 -27.33 -3.80 -5.44
C MET A 1 -26.21 -2.93 -4.95
N ARG A 2 -26.36 -2.38 -3.74
CA ARG A 2 -25.40 -1.42 -3.18
C ARG A 2 -24.09 -2.13 -2.80
N ALA A 3 -24.15 -3.36 -2.27
CA ALA A 3 -22.96 -4.13 -1.93
C ALA A 3 -22.04 -4.35 -3.14
N LEU A 4 -22.60 -4.86 -4.25
CA LEU A 4 -21.86 -5.08 -5.49
C LEU A 4 -21.38 -3.76 -6.12
N LEU A 5 -22.14 -2.68 -5.99
CA LEU A 5 -21.69 -1.36 -6.45
C LEU A 5 -20.46 -0.89 -5.66
N ARG A 6 -20.45 -1.02 -4.33
CA ARG A 6 -19.28 -0.64 -3.50
C ARG A 6 -18.05 -1.45 -3.86
N ILE A 7 -18.21 -2.78 -3.99
CA ILE A 7 -17.13 -3.68 -4.42
C ILE A 7 -16.59 -3.25 -5.80
N ALA A 8 -17.50 -3.00 -6.75
CA ALA A 8 -17.15 -2.58 -8.09
C ALA A 8 -16.46 -1.21 -8.12
N THR A 9 -16.91 -0.24 -7.32
CA THR A 9 -16.27 1.08 -7.20
C THR A 9 -14.81 0.94 -6.75
N ILE A 10 -14.52 0.08 -5.78
CA ILE A 10 -13.14 -0.14 -5.31
C ILE A 10 -12.31 -0.85 -6.39
N ALA A 11 -12.85 -1.87 -7.04
CA ALA A 11 -12.17 -2.59 -8.12
C ALA A 11 -11.82 -1.67 -9.31
N VAL A 12 -12.80 -0.88 -9.78
CA VAL A 12 -12.62 0.09 -10.86
C VAL A 12 -11.62 1.17 -10.47
N SER A 13 -11.61 1.62 -9.22
CA SER A 13 -10.60 2.56 -8.72
C SER A 13 -9.20 1.96 -8.76
N GLY A 14 -9.04 0.67 -8.42
CA GLY A 14 -7.77 -0.04 -8.56
C GLY A 14 -7.32 -0.23 -10.01
N ALA A 15 -8.25 -0.52 -10.92
CA ALA A 15 -7.94 -0.55 -12.35
C ALA A 15 -7.55 0.84 -12.89
N ALA A 16 -8.22 1.90 -12.43
CA ALA A 16 -7.85 3.27 -12.78
C ALA A 16 -6.45 3.63 -12.26
N LEU A 17 -6.10 3.24 -11.03
CA LEU A 17 -4.74 3.38 -10.50
C LEU A 17 -3.72 2.62 -11.35
N TYR A 18 -4.04 1.41 -11.84
CA TYR A 18 -3.15 0.67 -12.72
C TYR A 18 -2.78 1.46 -13.98
N TYR A 19 -3.77 1.99 -14.69
CA TYR A 19 -3.54 2.81 -15.87
C TYR A 19 -2.86 4.16 -15.55
N ALA A 20 -3.22 4.79 -14.43
CA ALA A 20 -2.57 6.01 -13.97
C ALA A 20 -1.08 5.77 -13.66
N GLY A 21 -0.74 4.61 -13.10
CA GLY A 21 0.64 4.21 -12.85
C GLY A 21 1.44 3.95 -14.13
N LEU A 22 0.83 3.27 -15.12
CA LEU A 22 1.44 3.12 -16.45
C LEU A 22 1.72 4.48 -17.11
N LEU A 23 0.72 5.38 -17.09
CA LEU A 23 0.89 6.73 -17.63
C LEU A 23 1.92 7.52 -16.82
N ASN A 24 1.95 7.41 -15.49
CA ASN A 24 2.96 8.05 -14.66
C ASN A 24 4.38 7.67 -15.09
N SER A 25 4.65 6.38 -15.33
CA SER A 25 5.96 5.92 -15.82
C SER A 25 6.32 6.49 -17.20
N ILE A 26 5.36 6.54 -18.13
CA ILE A 26 5.57 7.12 -19.48
C ILE A 26 5.94 8.60 -19.38
N ILE A 27 5.20 9.35 -18.56
CA ILE A 27 5.35 10.80 -18.42
C ILE A 27 6.66 11.17 -17.69
N ILE A 28 7.14 10.34 -16.77
CA ILE A 28 8.47 10.53 -16.17
C ILE A 28 9.57 10.50 -17.24
N GLN A 29 9.46 9.61 -18.23
CA GLN A 29 10.44 9.51 -19.33
C GLN A 29 10.25 10.61 -20.37
N ARG A 30 9.01 11.06 -20.58
CA ARG A 30 8.65 12.11 -21.54
C ARG A 30 7.68 13.11 -20.90
N PRO A 31 8.20 14.12 -20.18
CA PRO A 31 7.36 15.08 -19.48
C PRO A 31 6.44 15.84 -20.43
N GLU A 32 5.13 15.73 -20.20
CA GLU A 32 4.11 16.49 -20.92
C GLU A 32 2.96 16.88 -19.99
N ARG A 33 2.52 18.14 -20.13
CA ARG A 33 1.49 18.73 -19.28
C ARG A 33 0.14 17.99 -19.31
N PRO A 34 -0.41 17.57 -20.46
CA PRO A 34 -1.69 16.87 -20.50
C PRO A 34 -1.64 15.54 -19.74
N GLY A 35 -0.59 14.75 -19.96
CA GLY A 35 -0.42 13.45 -19.29
C GLY A 35 -0.26 13.59 -17.78
N ALA A 36 0.51 14.58 -17.31
CA ALA A 36 0.65 14.87 -15.89
C ALA A 36 -0.71 15.20 -15.23
N ILE A 37 -1.54 16.01 -15.89
CA ILE A 37 -2.90 16.34 -15.40
C ILE A 37 -3.77 15.09 -15.32
N VAL A 38 -3.74 14.22 -16.33
CA VAL A 38 -4.54 12.98 -16.35
C VAL A 38 -4.14 12.06 -15.21
N VAL A 39 -2.84 11.86 -14.96
CA VAL A 39 -2.34 11.02 -13.84
C VAL A 39 -2.87 11.52 -12.50
N VAL A 40 -2.70 12.81 -12.23
CA VAL A 40 -3.09 13.45 -10.97
C VAL A 40 -4.60 13.36 -10.76
N LEU A 41 -5.40 13.68 -11.79
CA LEU A 41 -6.86 13.57 -11.72
C LEU A 41 -7.33 12.12 -11.52
N ALA A 42 -6.72 11.15 -12.20
CA ALA A 42 -7.08 9.74 -12.08
C ALA A 42 -6.80 9.20 -10.67
N ILE A 43 -5.64 9.51 -10.10
CA ILE A 43 -5.30 9.14 -8.72
C ILE A 43 -6.23 9.84 -7.73
N GLY A 44 -6.43 11.15 -7.87
CA GLY A 44 -7.34 11.92 -7.00
C GLY A 44 -8.78 11.37 -7.02
N ALA A 45 -9.29 11.01 -8.20
CA ALA A 45 -10.61 10.41 -8.36
C ALA A 45 -10.69 9.02 -7.69
N ALA A 46 -9.67 8.18 -7.86
CA ALA A 46 -9.61 6.87 -7.21
C ALA A 46 -9.57 6.99 -5.68
N LEU A 47 -8.75 7.91 -5.15
CA LEU A 47 -8.64 8.16 -3.70
C LEU A 47 -9.93 8.75 -3.11
N ALA A 48 -10.69 9.53 -3.88
CA ALA A 48 -12.00 10.03 -3.46
C ALA A 48 -13.11 8.97 -3.53
N ALA A 49 -13.07 8.07 -4.52
CA ALA A 49 -14.08 7.04 -4.71
C ALA A 49 -14.09 5.97 -3.60
N MET A 50 -12.93 5.64 -3.04
CA MET A 50 -12.78 4.62 -1.99
C MET A 50 -13.50 4.97 -0.66
N PRO A 51 -13.31 6.14 -0.04
CA PRO A 51 -14.06 6.51 1.15
C PRO A 51 -15.57 6.65 0.86
N LEU A 52 -15.96 7.05 -0.35
CA LEU A 52 -17.37 7.05 -0.77
C LEU A 52 -17.95 5.63 -0.83
N ALA A 53 -17.18 4.66 -1.33
CA ALA A 53 -17.57 3.24 -1.32
C ALA A 53 -17.68 2.64 0.09
N LEU A 54 -17.03 3.25 1.08
CA LEU A 54 -17.09 2.85 2.50
C LEU A 54 -18.10 3.64 3.33
N ALA A 55 -18.73 4.67 2.77
CA ALA A 55 -19.65 5.53 3.51
C ALA A 55 -20.94 4.78 3.92
N GLY A 56 -21.36 4.92 5.17
CA GLY A 56 -22.52 4.23 5.73
C GLY A 56 -22.19 2.94 6.49
N ARG A 57 -23.24 2.27 6.98
CA ARG A 57 -23.13 1.03 7.78
C ARG A 57 -23.22 -0.26 6.98
N GLY A 58 -23.61 -0.19 5.71
CA GLY A 58 -23.75 -1.35 4.84
C GLY A 58 -24.98 -2.24 5.11
N GLU A 59 -25.76 -2.01 6.17
CA GLU A 59 -26.90 -2.84 6.54
C GLU A 59 -27.90 -3.03 5.38
N GLY A 60 -28.11 -4.28 4.95
CA GLY A 60 -29.06 -4.63 3.88
C GLY A 60 -28.58 -4.30 2.46
N ASP A 61 -27.31 -3.93 2.26
CA ASP A 61 -26.81 -3.54 0.94
C ASP A 61 -26.81 -4.71 -0.07
N ALA A 62 -26.75 -5.96 0.39
CA ALA A 62 -26.82 -7.18 -0.44
C ALA A 62 -28.22 -7.47 -1.01
N SER A 63 -29.30 -6.98 -0.38
CA SER A 63 -30.69 -7.20 -0.85
C SER A 63 -31.21 -6.07 -1.73
N SER A 64 -30.45 -4.99 -1.91
CA SER A 64 -30.90 -3.82 -2.67
C SER A 64 -30.96 -4.10 -4.19
N PRO A 65 -32.05 -3.78 -4.91
CA PRO A 65 -32.07 -3.91 -6.37
C PRO A 65 -31.14 -2.88 -7.06
N PRO A 66 -30.57 -3.17 -8.24
CA PRO A 66 -29.78 -2.22 -9.02
C PRO A 66 -30.70 -1.28 -9.81
N ALA A 67 -30.33 -0.01 -9.88
CA ALA A 67 -31.10 0.97 -10.65
C ALA A 67 -31.00 0.74 -12.17
N ARG A 68 -29.86 0.19 -12.66
CA ARG A 68 -29.58 -0.04 -14.09
C ARG A 68 -28.78 -1.32 -14.29
N VAL A 69 -29.46 -2.43 -14.60
CA VAL A 69 -28.85 -3.76 -14.75
C VAL A 69 -27.78 -3.79 -15.87
N GLY A 70 -28.05 -3.15 -17.01
CA GLY A 70 -27.09 -3.13 -18.14
C GLY A 70 -25.75 -2.47 -17.80
N ALA A 71 -25.79 -1.31 -17.13
CA ALA A 71 -24.58 -0.63 -16.67
C ALA A 71 -23.83 -1.46 -15.62
N HIS A 72 -24.57 -2.07 -14.69
CA HIS A 72 -23.98 -2.96 -13.68
C HIS A 72 -23.25 -4.16 -14.32
N ARG A 73 -23.85 -4.77 -15.34
CA ARG A 73 -23.24 -5.86 -16.12
C ARG A 73 -21.97 -5.42 -16.84
N ALA A 74 -21.99 -4.26 -17.51
CA ALA A 74 -20.83 -3.74 -18.21
C ALA A 74 -19.64 -3.48 -17.25
N VAL A 75 -19.91 -2.93 -16.07
CA VAL A 75 -18.90 -2.72 -15.03
C VAL A 75 -18.29 -4.04 -14.56
N TRP A 76 -19.12 -5.05 -14.25
CA TRP A 76 -18.60 -6.35 -13.83
C TRP A 76 -17.85 -7.10 -14.93
N LEU A 77 -18.27 -6.95 -16.19
CA LEU A 77 -17.51 -7.47 -17.33
C LEU A 77 -16.12 -6.83 -17.40
N PHE A 78 -16.04 -5.52 -17.26
CA PHE A 78 -14.76 -4.80 -17.18
C PHE A 78 -13.89 -5.31 -16.03
N ILE A 79 -14.45 -5.49 -14.83
CA ILE A 79 -13.71 -6.03 -13.68
C ILE A 79 -13.20 -7.45 -13.97
N CYS A 80 -13.99 -8.31 -14.61
CA CYS A 80 -13.54 -9.64 -15.04
C CYS A 80 -12.37 -9.57 -16.02
N VAL A 81 -12.40 -8.66 -17.00
CA VAL A 81 -11.28 -8.43 -17.93
C VAL A 81 -10.04 -7.95 -17.17
N MET A 82 -10.17 -7.00 -16.24
CA MET A 82 -9.02 -6.56 -15.44
C MET A 82 -8.48 -7.65 -14.51
N ALA A 83 -9.35 -8.55 -14.05
CA ALA A 83 -8.92 -9.71 -13.27
C ALA A 83 -8.12 -10.71 -14.12
N THR A 84 -8.42 -10.87 -15.41
CA THR A 84 -7.55 -11.69 -16.30
C THR A 84 -6.20 -11.02 -16.56
N VAL A 85 -6.13 -9.68 -16.61
CA VAL A 85 -4.85 -8.95 -16.66
C VAL A 85 -3.99 -9.28 -15.44
N SER A 86 -4.58 -9.29 -14.24
CA SER A 86 -3.85 -9.69 -13.02
C SER A 86 -3.41 -11.15 -13.04
N LEU A 87 -4.24 -12.07 -13.53
CA LEU A 87 -3.84 -13.47 -13.69
C LEU A 87 -2.68 -13.61 -14.69
N ALA A 88 -2.65 -12.80 -15.75
CA ALA A 88 -1.53 -12.76 -16.68
C ALA A 88 -0.23 -12.27 -16.01
N TRP A 89 -0.30 -11.22 -15.17
CA TRP A 89 0.84 -10.77 -14.36
C TRP A 89 1.36 -11.87 -13.43
N LEU A 90 0.48 -12.53 -12.67
CA LEU A 90 0.85 -13.65 -11.80
C LEU A 90 1.50 -14.81 -12.57
N TRP A 91 0.94 -15.15 -13.73
CA TRP A 91 1.48 -16.19 -14.59
C TRP A 91 2.87 -15.82 -15.15
N SER A 92 3.09 -14.54 -15.43
CA SER A 92 4.37 -14.04 -15.91
C SER A 92 5.42 -13.92 -14.81
N MET A 93 5.06 -13.85 -13.53
CA MET A 93 6.01 -13.57 -12.44
C MET A 93 7.19 -14.57 -12.37
N PRO A 94 6.99 -15.90 -12.44
CA PRO A 94 8.10 -16.85 -12.50
C PRO A 94 8.95 -16.77 -13.78
N ARG A 95 8.47 -16.02 -14.79
CA ARG A 95 9.06 -15.86 -16.13
C ARG A 95 9.57 -14.45 -16.40
N GLN A 96 9.27 -13.49 -15.52
CA GLN A 96 9.75 -12.10 -15.57
C GLN A 96 11.21 -11.98 -15.10
N HIS A 97 12.00 -13.02 -15.35
CA HIS A 97 13.44 -12.93 -15.54
C HIS A 97 13.74 -12.20 -16.86
N SER A 98 13.12 -11.03 -17.10
CA SER A 98 13.19 -10.32 -18.38
C SER A 98 14.31 -9.31 -18.39
N GLU A 99 15.37 -9.63 -19.14
CA GLU A 99 16.48 -8.81 -19.70
C GLU A 99 17.29 -7.88 -18.77
N ASP A 100 16.75 -7.44 -17.65
CA ASP A 100 17.43 -6.75 -16.55
C ASP A 100 17.57 -7.78 -15.42
N TRP A 101 18.77 -8.33 -15.23
CA TRP A 101 19.02 -9.53 -14.40
C TRP A 101 18.89 -9.29 -12.89
N THR A 102 18.53 -8.08 -12.48
CA THR A 102 18.55 -7.70 -11.08
C THR A 102 17.19 -7.92 -10.43
N PRO A 103 17.09 -8.65 -9.31
CA PRO A 103 15.80 -8.90 -8.64
C PRO A 103 15.21 -7.64 -8.00
N TYR A 104 15.89 -6.49 -8.04
CA TYR A 104 15.53 -5.29 -7.30
C TYR A 104 15.24 -4.11 -8.20
N HIS A 105 13.96 -3.74 -8.27
CA HIS A 105 13.47 -2.64 -9.10
C HIS A 105 13.58 -1.27 -8.41
N ASN A 106 13.96 -1.25 -7.13
CA ASN A 106 14.18 -0.07 -6.29
C ASN A 106 15.07 -0.38 -5.08
N ASP A 107 15.66 0.66 -4.50
CA ASP A 107 16.48 0.62 -3.28
C ASP A 107 15.77 0.03 -2.07
N ALA A 108 14.46 0.26 -1.91
CA ALA A 108 13.74 -0.21 -0.75
C ALA A 108 13.82 -1.73 -0.57
N ILE A 109 13.81 -2.51 -1.67
CA ILE A 109 13.98 -3.96 -1.56
C ILE A 109 15.45 -4.32 -1.34
N ALA A 110 16.37 -3.76 -2.15
CA ALA A 110 17.80 -4.07 -2.06
C ALA A 110 18.36 -3.78 -0.67
N LEU A 111 18.05 -2.60 -0.11
CA LEU A 111 18.49 -2.19 1.22
C LEU A 111 17.88 -3.06 2.32
N ASN A 112 16.62 -3.50 2.20
CA ASN A 112 16.03 -4.42 3.18
C ASN A 112 16.69 -5.82 3.13
N ASP A 113 16.99 -6.34 1.95
CA ASP A 113 17.70 -7.62 1.78
C ASP A 113 19.13 -7.54 2.35
N CYS A 114 19.88 -6.50 1.97
CA CYS A 114 21.21 -6.25 2.52
C CYS A 114 21.19 -6.05 4.03
N SER A 115 20.19 -5.34 4.57
CA SER A 115 20.03 -5.18 6.02
C SER A 115 19.81 -6.52 6.73
N ALA A 116 19.01 -7.42 6.14
CA ALA A 116 18.81 -8.75 6.66
C ALA A 116 20.11 -9.59 6.62
N ARG A 117 20.94 -9.43 5.57
CA ARG A 117 22.26 -10.08 5.49
C ARG A 117 23.25 -9.53 6.51
N SER A 118 23.31 -8.21 6.70
CA SER A 118 24.14 -7.59 7.73
C SER A 118 23.75 -8.10 9.12
N LEU A 119 22.45 -8.22 9.39
CA LEU A 119 21.96 -8.80 10.64
C LEU A 119 22.37 -10.27 10.80
N LEU A 120 22.29 -11.09 9.74
CA LEU A 120 22.78 -12.48 9.74
C LEU A 120 24.29 -12.57 10.01
N ALA A 121 25.05 -11.56 9.59
CA ALA A 121 26.48 -11.45 9.86
C ALA A 121 26.78 -10.91 11.28
N GLY A 122 25.76 -10.67 12.11
CA GLY A 122 25.93 -10.14 13.47
C GLY A 122 26.26 -8.65 13.52
N GLN A 123 25.94 -7.90 12.45
CA GLN A 123 26.17 -6.46 12.35
C GLN A 123 24.86 -5.68 12.48
N ASP A 124 24.95 -4.44 12.96
CA ASP A 124 23.81 -3.52 12.98
C ASP A 124 23.64 -2.83 11.62
N PRO A 125 22.59 -3.17 10.85
CA PRO A 125 22.39 -2.58 9.53
C PRO A 125 22.18 -1.07 9.56
N TYR A 126 21.76 -0.47 10.67
CA TYR A 126 21.62 0.99 10.74
C TYR A 126 22.97 1.71 10.72
N ALA A 127 24.00 1.10 11.29
CA ALA A 127 25.33 1.68 11.42
C ALA A 127 26.29 1.22 10.31
N THR A 128 26.16 -0.01 9.81
CA THR A 128 27.20 -0.64 8.98
C THR A 128 26.80 -0.87 7.52
N LEU A 129 25.56 -0.54 7.12
CA LEU A 129 25.11 -0.76 5.75
C LEU A 129 25.80 0.22 4.80
N ASP A 130 26.61 -0.32 3.90
CA ASP A 130 27.13 0.39 2.73
C ASP A 130 26.30 0.04 1.49
N ILE A 131 25.78 1.08 0.84
CA ILE A 131 24.99 0.93 -0.38
C ILE A 131 25.85 0.46 -1.55
N PHE A 132 27.13 0.84 -1.66
CA PHE A 132 27.96 0.46 -2.79
C PHE A 132 28.28 -1.04 -2.75
N ASP A 133 28.70 -1.55 -1.60
CA ASP A 133 28.88 -3.00 -1.40
C ASP A 133 27.58 -3.79 -1.61
N CYS A 134 26.45 -3.26 -1.12
CA CYS A 134 25.14 -3.86 -1.33
C CYS A 134 24.79 -3.95 -2.82
N TYR A 135 24.98 -2.86 -3.56
CA TYR A 135 24.60 -2.76 -4.97
C TYR A 135 25.52 -3.57 -5.87
N ARG A 136 26.84 -3.57 -5.59
CA ARG A 136 27.83 -4.38 -6.30
C ARG A 136 27.52 -5.87 -6.21
N ARG A 137 27.06 -6.34 -5.04
CA ARG A 137 26.67 -7.75 -4.83
C ARG A 137 25.50 -8.19 -5.69
N PHE A 138 24.60 -7.27 -6.01
CA PHE A 138 23.38 -7.54 -6.78
C PHE A 138 23.46 -7.05 -8.23
N GLU A 139 24.62 -6.54 -8.65
CA GLU A 139 24.85 -6.01 -9.99
C GLU A 139 23.82 -4.93 -10.38
N ILE A 140 23.35 -4.13 -9.41
CA ILE A 140 22.39 -3.02 -9.61
C ILE A 140 23.10 -1.67 -9.72
N GLY A 141 22.57 -0.81 -10.61
CA GLY A 141 23.11 0.51 -10.91
C GLY A 141 22.54 1.66 -10.07
N ALA A 142 23.06 2.86 -10.33
CA ALA A 142 22.70 4.10 -9.64
C ALA A 142 21.26 4.56 -9.91
N ASP A 143 20.64 4.09 -10.99
CA ASP A 143 19.26 4.36 -11.38
C ASP A 143 18.24 3.81 -10.36
N ARG A 144 18.65 2.84 -9.54
CA ARG A 144 17.81 2.20 -8.52
C ARG A 144 17.97 2.76 -7.12
N THR A 145 18.80 3.79 -6.90
CA THR A 145 18.96 4.43 -5.58
C THR A 145 18.17 5.72 -5.43
N THR A 146 17.90 6.12 -4.18
CA THR A 146 17.35 7.43 -3.85
C THR A 146 18.48 8.45 -3.69
N PRO A 147 18.58 9.45 -4.60
CA PRO A 147 19.52 10.54 -4.47
C PRO A 147 19.04 11.59 -3.46
N LEU A 148 20.01 12.28 -2.89
CA LEU A 148 19.90 13.37 -1.95
C LEU A 148 20.39 14.66 -2.61
N ARG A 149 19.78 15.80 -2.27
CA ARG A 149 20.18 17.13 -2.73
C ARG A 149 21.42 17.61 -1.97
N ARG A 150 22.54 16.92 -2.17
CA ARG A 150 23.84 17.18 -1.55
C ARG A 150 24.94 17.00 -2.58
N GLY A 151 26.12 17.54 -2.26
CA GLY A 151 27.32 17.47 -3.10
C GLY A 151 27.01 17.75 -4.58
N ASP A 152 27.27 16.78 -5.45
CA ASP A 152 27.12 16.94 -6.90
C ASP A 152 25.65 17.18 -7.36
N PHE A 153 24.68 16.91 -6.48
CA PHE A 153 23.26 17.09 -6.71
C PHE A 153 22.65 18.29 -5.99
N ALA A 154 23.44 19.12 -5.29
CA ALA A 154 22.93 20.23 -4.49
C ALA A 154 22.12 21.26 -5.30
N ASP A 155 22.58 21.56 -6.52
CA ASP A 155 21.97 22.56 -7.41
C ASP A 155 20.90 21.99 -8.35
N VAL A 156 20.67 20.67 -8.31
CA VAL A 156 19.61 20.05 -9.12
C VAL A 156 18.25 20.40 -8.51
N THR A 157 17.31 20.85 -9.35
CA THR A 157 16.00 21.35 -8.89
C THR A 157 14.96 20.24 -8.71
N VAL A 158 14.82 19.35 -9.70
CA VAL A 158 13.71 18.36 -9.74
C VAL A 158 14.20 16.95 -9.43
N TYR A 159 15.08 16.41 -10.26
CA TYR A 159 15.67 15.09 -10.08
C TYR A 159 16.94 14.99 -10.95
N PRO A 160 18.02 14.33 -10.51
CA PRO A 160 19.21 14.13 -11.34
C PRO A 160 18.88 13.27 -12.57
N THR A 161 19.54 13.53 -13.69
CA THR A 161 19.45 12.66 -14.87
C THR A 161 20.18 11.34 -14.64
N ASP A 162 19.85 10.30 -15.41
CA ASP A 162 20.55 9.01 -15.32
C ASP A 162 22.07 9.17 -15.52
N GLU A 163 22.50 10.02 -16.45
CA GLU A 163 23.91 10.34 -16.65
C GLU A 163 24.56 11.02 -15.43
N GLN A 164 23.83 11.91 -14.74
CA GLN A 164 24.31 12.54 -13.51
C GLN A 164 24.43 11.50 -12.38
N LEU A 165 23.47 10.57 -12.27
CA LEU A 165 23.49 9.48 -11.30
C LEU A 165 24.70 8.58 -11.53
N ASP A 166 24.88 8.08 -12.76
CA ASP A 166 25.97 7.17 -13.11
C ASP A 166 27.35 7.80 -12.91
N ARG A 167 27.53 9.04 -13.36
CA ARG A 167 28.80 9.76 -13.20
C ARG A 167 29.18 9.93 -11.73
N THR A 168 28.22 10.33 -10.91
CA THR A 168 28.42 10.55 -9.48
C THR A 168 28.67 9.23 -8.76
N TRP A 169 27.92 8.19 -9.11
CA TRP A 169 28.09 6.83 -8.56
C TRP A 169 29.50 6.29 -8.81
N ILE A 170 29.98 6.35 -10.06
CA ILE A 170 31.33 5.89 -10.43
C ILE A 170 32.42 6.67 -9.67
N ALA A 171 32.22 7.97 -9.44
CA ALA A 171 33.15 8.77 -8.65
C ALA A 171 33.16 8.32 -7.18
N ARG A 172 31.98 8.15 -6.57
CA ARG A 172 31.87 7.84 -5.13
C ARG A 172 32.25 6.42 -4.77
N GLU A 173 32.03 5.46 -5.66
CA GLU A 173 32.50 4.09 -5.47
C GLU A 173 34.05 4.02 -5.39
N ARG A 174 34.77 4.98 -5.97
CA ARG A 174 36.24 5.05 -5.93
C ARG A 174 36.81 5.81 -4.74
N ASP A 175 36.10 6.83 -4.28
CA ASP A 175 36.60 7.79 -3.28
C ASP A 175 36.18 7.48 -1.83
N ASP A 176 35.46 6.37 -1.60
CA ASP A 176 34.97 5.90 -0.28
C ASP A 176 34.10 6.95 0.48
N GLY A 177 33.39 7.79 -0.27
CA GLY A 177 32.59 8.89 0.28
C GLY A 177 31.18 8.95 -0.29
N ASN A 178 30.15 8.73 0.54
CA ASN A 178 28.74 8.83 0.14
C ASN A 178 28.03 9.99 0.85
N VAL A 179 27.65 11.04 0.11
CA VAL A 179 26.74 12.08 0.62
C VAL A 179 25.51 12.29 -0.26
N GLU A 180 25.55 11.81 -1.50
CA GLU A 180 24.52 11.95 -2.52
C GLU A 180 23.48 10.84 -2.51
N PHE A 181 23.73 9.69 -1.88
CA PHE A 181 22.82 8.55 -1.94
C PHE A 181 22.41 8.09 -0.55
N VAL A 182 21.14 7.72 -0.40
CA VAL A 182 20.65 7.11 0.84
C VAL A 182 21.37 5.78 1.05
N THR A 183 22.14 5.64 2.13
CA THR A 183 22.92 4.41 2.41
C THR A 183 22.40 3.58 3.58
N ARG A 184 21.54 4.17 4.42
CA ARG A 184 21.04 3.53 5.64
C ARG A 184 19.65 2.92 5.43
N PRO A 185 19.28 1.89 6.21
CA PRO A 185 17.91 1.41 6.26
C PRO A 185 16.96 2.57 6.60
N SER A 186 16.04 2.86 5.69
CA SER A 186 15.11 4.00 5.83
C SER A 186 13.80 3.63 6.54
N TYR A 187 13.74 2.45 7.16
CA TYR A 187 12.53 1.86 7.71
C TYR A 187 12.77 1.27 9.10
N PRO A 188 11.74 1.07 9.95
CA PRO A 188 11.90 0.42 11.24
C PRO A 188 12.17 -1.09 11.09
N ALA A 189 12.64 -1.72 12.17
CA ALA A 189 13.40 -2.96 12.10
C ALA A 189 12.69 -4.17 11.46
N LEU A 190 11.36 -4.27 11.54
CA LEU A 190 10.66 -5.40 10.94
C LEU A 190 10.71 -5.37 9.40
N SER A 191 11.13 -4.27 8.77
CA SER A 191 11.33 -4.20 7.31
C SER A 191 12.37 -5.19 6.80
N PHE A 192 13.36 -5.55 7.65
CA PHE A 192 14.42 -6.51 7.30
C PHE A 192 14.45 -7.72 8.24
N VAL A 193 14.05 -7.58 9.51
CA VAL A 193 14.03 -8.72 10.46
C VAL A 193 13.09 -9.84 9.97
N LEU A 194 11.94 -9.49 9.38
CA LEU A 194 11.02 -10.50 8.83
C LEU A 194 11.55 -11.20 7.58
N LEU A 195 12.54 -10.62 6.91
CA LEU A 195 13.17 -11.17 5.71
C LEU A 195 14.33 -12.12 6.04
N VAL A 196 14.94 -12.00 7.22
CA VAL A 196 16.07 -12.82 7.69
C VAL A 196 15.92 -14.32 7.39
N PRO A 197 14.81 -15.02 7.74
CA PRO A 197 14.71 -16.45 7.47
C PRO A 197 14.71 -16.79 5.97
N PHE A 198 14.14 -15.91 5.13
CA PHE A 198 14.09 -16.12 3.68
C PHE A 198 15.45 -15.85 3.03
N VAL A 199 16.10 -14.77 3.45
CA VAL A 199 17.45 -14.41 3.01
C VAL A 199 18.47 -15.48 3.41
N ALA A 200 18.36 -16.03 4.62
CA ALA A 200 19.21 -17.14 5.08
C ALA A 200 19.04 -18.41 4.23
N LEU A 201 17.84 -18.64 3.71
CA LEU A 201 17.53 -19.76 2.81
C LEU A 201 17.82 -19.45 1.33
N GLY A 202 18.32 -18.25 1.01
CA GLY A 202 18.56 -17.82 -0.37
C GLY A 202 17.27 -17.62 -1.19
N VAL A 203 16.12 -17.44 -0.53
CA VAL A 203 14.84 -17.18 -1.19
C VAL A 203 14.78 -15.72 -1.60
N ASP A 204 14.46 -15.46 -2.87
CA ASP A 204 14.21 -14.10 -3.36
C ASP A 204 13.03 -13.47 -2.60
N THR A 205 13.29 -12.31 -2.00
CA THR A 205 12.34 -11.57 -1.16
C THR A 205 11.10 -11.09 -1.94
N ASN A 206 11.15 -11.01 -3.27
CA ASN A 206 9.97 -10.76 -4.10
C ASN A 206 8.86 -11.82 -3.92
N TYR A 207 9.23 -13.09 -3.76
CA TYR A 207 8.26 -14.16 -3.47
C TYR A 207 7.61 -13.98 -2.10
N VAL A 208 8.33 -13.38 -1.14
CA VAL A 208 7.79 -13.08 0.20
C VAL A 208 6.73 -11.98 0.09
N TYR A 209 6.98 -10.92 -0.67
CA TYR A 209 6.00 -9.85 -0.90
C TYR A 209 4.76 -10.34 -1.66
N LEU A 210 4.94 -11.20 -2.67
CA LEU A 210 3.82 -11.85 -3.35
C LEU A 210 3.02 -12.74 -2.39
N GLY A 211 3.69 -13.54 -1.56
CA GLY A 211 3.06 -14.34 -0.51
C GLY A 211 2.25 -13.48 0.46
N CYS A 212 2.76 -12.29 0.81
CA CYS A 212 2.03 -11.33 1.64
C CYS A 212 0.74 -10.82 0.97
N LEU A 213 0.78 -10.51 -0.33
CA LEU A 213 -0.42 -10.12 -1.09
C LEU A 213 -1.45 -11.26 -1.12
N LEU A 214 -1.02 -12.48 -1.44
CA LEU A 214 -1.90 -13.65 -1.53
C LEU A 214 -2.54 -13.96 -0.17
N ALA A 215 -1.78 -13.85 0.92
CA ALA A 215 -2.29 -14.00 2.28
C ALA A 215 -3.30 -12.90 2.63
N ALA A 216 -3.04 -11.64 2.27
CA ALA A 216 -3.98 -10.54 2.50
C ALA A 216 -5.29 -10.73 1.72
N ILE A 217 -5.21 -11.15 0.45
CA ILE A 217 -6.37 -11.52 -0.38
C ILE A 217 -7.15 -12.66 0.29
N ALA A 218 -6.47 -13.72 0.74
CA ALA A 218 -7.11 -14.86 1.39
C ALA A 218 -7.85 -14.44 2.67
N ILE A 219 -7.26 -13.58 3.51
CA ILE A 219 -7.90 -13.06 4.72
C ILE A 219 -9.17 -12.28 4.37
N ILE A 220 -9.09 -11.35 3.40
CA ILE A 220 -10.24 -10.52 2.99
C ILE A 220 -11.38 -11.39 2.43
N VAL A 221 -11.06 -12.35 1.55
CA VAL A 221 -12.04 -13.26 0.97
C VAL A 221 -12.65 -14.16 2.05
N TRP A 222 -11.84 -14.71 2.95
CA TRP A 222 -12.34 -15.58 4.02
C TRP A 222 -13.30 -14.84 4.96
N GLN A 223 -12.98 -13.58 5.28
CA GLN A 223 -13.81 -12.70 6.11
C GLN A 223 -15.11 -12.26 5.43
N SER A 224 -15.15 -12.25 4.09
CA SER A 224 -16.37 -11.90 3.35
C SER A 224 -17.45 -12.98 3.45
N GLY A 225 -18.72 -12.54 3.48
CA GLY A 225 -19.88 -13.44 3.48
C GLY A 225 -19.85 -14.40 2.28
N ALA A 226 -20.30 -15.64 2.46
CA ALA A 226 -20.10 -16.72 1.50
C ALA A 226 -20.57 -16.39 0.07
N GLY A 227 -21.70 -15.68 -0.06
CA GLY A 227 -22.22 -15.24 -1.36
C GLY A 227 -21.45 -14.09 -2.02
N LEU A 228 -20.68 -13.31 -1.24
CA LEU A 228 -19.87 -12.18 -1.73
C LEU A 228 -18.45 -12.60 -2.11
N ARG A 229 -17.93 -13.72 -1.58
CA ARG A 229 -16.59 -14.24 -1.84
C ARG A 229 -16.13 -14.21 -3.31
N PRO A 230 -16.89 -14.76 -4.28
CA PRO A 230 -16.46 -14.76 -5.69
C PRO A 230 -16.36 -13.34 -6.27
N PHE A 231 -17.24 -12.43 -5.83
CA PHE A 231 -17.21 -11.03 -6.25
C PHE A 231 -16.07 -10.25 -5.62
N VAL A 232 -15.79 -10.48 -4.32
CA VAL A 232 -14.66 -9.87 -3.61
C VAL A 232 -13.33 -10.35 -4.20
N LEU A 233 -13.18 -11.64 -4.48
CA LEU A 233 -11.99 -12.18 -5.13
C LEU A 233 -11.82 -11.63 -6.56
N THR A 234 -12.90 -11.61 -7.35
CA THR A 234 -12.90 -10.99 -8.68
C THR A 234 -12.52 -9.51 -8.61
N ALA A 235 -12.99 -8.77 -7.61
CA ALA A 235 -12.66 -7.37 -7.40
C ALA A 235 -11.22 -7.13 -6.95
N LEU A 236 -10.67 -7.98 -6.07
CA LEU A 236 -9.26 -7.93 -5.65
C LEU A 236 -8.34 -8.17 -6.85
N LEU A 237 -8.67 -9.13 -7.70
CA LEU A 237 -7.92 -9.36 -8.95
C LEU A 237 -8.19 -8.26 -9.98
N GLY A 238 -9.42 -7.73 -10.06
CA GLY A 238 -9.80 -6.67 -10.98
C GLY A 238 -9.20 -5.30 -10.63
N ALA A 239 -8.82 -5.08 -9.36
CA ALA A 239 -7.98 -3.98 -8.94
C ALA A 239 -6.52 -4.24 -9.36
N SER A 240 -6.25 -4.27 -10.68
CA SER A 240 -5.01 -4.81 -11.24
C SER A 240 -3.73 -4.13 -10.78
N CYS A 241 -3.81 -2.92 -10.21
CA CYS A 241 -2.69 -2.26 -9.59
C CYS A 241 -2.09 -3.10 -8.44
N LEU A 242 -2.92 -3.86 -7.71
CA LEU A 242 -2.44 -4.71 -6.62
C LEU A 242 -1.43 -5.75 -7.10
N VAL A 243 -1.79 -6.49 -8.14
CA VAL A 243 -0.93 -7.55 -8.66
C VAL A 243 0.23 -6.97 -9.47
N ALA A 244 -0.02 -6.06 -10.40
CA ALA A 244 1.01 -5.54 -11.29
C ALA A 244 2.17 -4.89 -10.54
N PHE A 245 1.89 -4.06 -9.53
CA PHE A 245 2.93 -3.39 -8.74
C PHE A 245 3.57 -4.28 -7.67
N THR A 246 2.90 -5.35 -7.24
CA THR A 246 3.53 -6.37 -6.38
C THR A 246 4.52 -7.20 -7.19
N VAL A 247 4.12 -7.65 -8.38
CA VAL A 247 4.98 -8.41 -9.29
C VAL A 247 6.16 -7.56 -9.77
N GLY A 248 5.94 -6.26 -10.02
CA GLY A 248 7.02 -5.31 -10.35
C GLY A 248 7.97 -4.96 -9.20
N GLY A 249 7.95 -5.69 -8.07
CA GLY A 249 8.91 -5.54 -6.97
C GLY A 249 8.58 -4.37 -6.03
N SER A 250 7.55 -4.53 -5.19
CA SER A 250 7.27 -3.59 -4.09
C SER A 250 7.40 -4.25 -2.71
N ALA A 251 8.24 -3.65 -1.85
CA ALA A 251 8.38 -4.04 -0.44
C ALA A 251 7.15 -3.67 0.43
N ASP A 252 6.19 -2.90 -0.11
CA ASP A 252 5.06 -2.37 0.67
C ASP A 252 4.12 -3.47 1.21
N LEU A 253 4.15 -4.65 0.62
CA LEU A 253 3.27 -5.75 1.03
C LEU A 253 3.64 -6.30 2.41
N LEU A 254 4.88 -6.10 2.86
CA LEU A 254 5.35 -6.55 4.16
C LEU A 254 4.66 -5.79 5.32
N TYR A 255 4.32 -4.52 5.15
CA TYR A 255 3.48 -3.79 6.12
C TYR A 255 1.99 -3.93 5.82
N ALA A 256 1.62 -4.09 4.54
CA ALA A 256 0.23 -4.15 4.12
C ALA A 256 -0.52 -5.36 4.70
N LEU A 257 0.11 -6.55 4.69
CA LEU A 257 -0.49 -7.77 5.26
C LEU A 257 -0.87 -7.59 6.74
N PRO A 258 0.07 -7.24 7.66
CA PRO A 258 -0.29 -7.04 9.05
C PRO A 258 -1.28 -5.89 9.23
N LEU A 259 -1.23 -4.84 8.41
CA LEU A 259 -2.19 -3.73 8.47
C LEU A 259 -3.62 -4.14 8.08
N VAL A 260 -3.78 -4.94 7.02
CA VAL A 260 -5.08 -5.52 6.61
C VAL A 260 -5.65 -6.37 7.74
N ALA A 261 -4.84 -7.27 8.29
CA ALA A 261 -5.24 -8.14 9.38
C ALA A 261 -5.56 -7.35 10.66
N ALA A 262 -4.77 -6.32 10.98
CA ALA A 262 -4.99 -5.41 12.09
C ALA A 262 -6.30 -4.63 11.97
N TRP A 263 -6.67 -4.22 10.75
CA TRP A 263 -7.91 -3.51 10.49
C TRP A 263 -9.12 -4.44 10.64
N ILE A 264 -9.06 -5.64 10.07
CA ILE A 264 -10.13 -6.66 10.15
C ILE A 264 -10.36 -7.09 11.60
N TRP A 265 -9.28 -7.34 12.35
CA TRP A 265 -9.36 -7.81 13.74
C TRP A 265 -9.13 -6.71 14.79
N ARG A 266 -9.37 -5.43 14.45
CA ARG A 266 -9.15 -4.26 15.34
C ARG A 266 -9.80 -4.38 16.72
N ASP A 267 -10.91 -5.12 16.82
CA ASP A 267 -11.64 -5.30 18.07
C ASP A 267 -11.00 -6.34 19.01
N ARG A 268 -9.93 -7.01 18.56
CA ARG A 268 -9.18 -8.03 19.29
C ARG A 268 -7.76 -7.54 19.57
N LEU A 269 -7.16 -8.03 20.66
CA LEU A 269 -5.77 -7.70 21.01
C LEU A 269 -4.76 -8.10 19.92
N VAL A 270 -5.03 -9.19 19.19
CA VAL A 270 -4.19 -9.59 18.04
C VAL A 270 -4.17 -8.50 16.95
N GLY A 271 -5.26 -7.75 16.77
CA GLY A 271 -5.30 -6.62 15.84
C GLY A 271 -4.37 -5.48 16.25
N ALA A 272 -4.24 -5.21 17.55
CA ALA A 272 -3.29 -4.24 18.07
C ALA A 272 -1.82 -4.70 17.88
N VAL A 273 -1.55 -5.99 18.12
CA VAL A 273 -0.21 -6.56 17.89
C VAL A 273 0.18 -6.43 16.41
N LEU A 274 -0.72 -6.80 15.50
CA LEU A 274 -0.50 -6.69 14.07
C LEU A 274 -0.38 -5.23 13.61
N PHE A 275 -1.11 -4.29 14.24
CA PHE A 275 -0.97 -2.87 13.94
C PHE A 275 0.42 -2.35 14.34
N GLY A 276 0.89 -2.71 15.55
CA GLY A 276 2.24 -2.40 16.00
C GLY A 276 3.32 -2.98 15.08
N ALA A 277 3.13 -4.23 14.61
CA ALA A 277 4.01 -4.86 13.64
C ALA A 277 4.04 -4.11 12.30
N ALA A 278 2.88 -3.70 11.75
CA ALA A 278 2.83 -2.90 10.53
C ALA A 278 3.57 -1.57 10.68
N CYS A 279 3.38 -0.87 11.81
CA CYS A 279 4.12 0.35 12.15
C CYS A 279 5.63 0.11 12.29
N ALA A 280 6.04 -1.09 12.69
CA ALA A 280 7.44 -1.48 12.80
C ALA A 280 8.05 -1.97 11.48
N VAL A 281 7.27 -2.08 10.40
CA VAL A 281 7.77 -2.36 9.05
C VAL A 281 7.93 -1.07 8.25
N LYS A 282 6.96 -0.15 8.28
CA LYS A 282 7.01 1.06 7.45
C LYS A 282 6.21 2.23 8.03
N GLN A 283 6.75 3.44 7.88
CA GLN A 283 6.15 4.69 8.41
C GLN A 283 4.81 5.02 7.76
N ILE A 284 4.55 4.56 6.53
CA ILE A 284 3.25 4.73 5.88
C ILE A 284 2.11 4.16 6.75
N ALA A 285 2.36 3.09 7.50
CA ALA A 285 1.38 2.53 8.43
C ALA A 285 1.05 3.50 9.59
N TRP A 286 1.93 4.46 9.94
CA TRP A 286 1.69 5.43 11.00
C TRP A 286 0.55 6.39 10.66
N PHE A 287 0.32 6.67 9.37
CA PHE A 287 -0.80 7.48 8.90
C PHE A 287 -2.15 6.85 9.25
N PHE A 288 -2.21 5.53 9.43
CA PHE A 288 -3.43 4.83 9.85
C PHE A 288 -3.69 4.91 11.35
N ALA A 289 -2.69 5.23 12.18
CA ALA A 289 -2.80 5.23 13.64
C ALA A 289 -3.96 6.07 14.18
N PRO A 290 -4.15 7.34 13.78
CA PRO A 290 -5.27 8.12 14.30
C PRO A 290 -6.62 7.58 13.81
N PHE A 291 -6.73 7.07 12.58
CA PHE A 291 -7.97 6.50 12.05
C PHE A 291 -8.34 5.18 12.72
N TRP A 292 -7.34 4.32 12.96
CA TRP A 292 -7.50 3.08 13.69
C TRP A 292 -7.94 3.35 15.12
N PHE A 293 -7.35 4.35 15.78
CA PHE A 293 -7.75 4.78 17.12
C PHE A 293 -9.19 5.32 17.15
N ILE A 294 -9.55 6.21 16.22
CA ILE A 294 -10.91 6.76 16.11
C ILE A 294 -11.93 5.62 15.95
N ALA A 295 -11.62 4.65 15.10
CA ALA A 295 -12.50 3.52 14.85
C ALA A 295 -12.58 2.56 16.05
N ALA A 296 -11.47 2.33 16.77
CA ALA A 296 -11.46 1.57 18.02
C ALA A 296 -12.22 2.28 19.15
N VAL A 297 -12.14 3.62 19.25
CA VAL A 297 -12.96 4.40 20.19
C VAL A 297 -14.44 4.26 19.87
N ALA A 298 -14.80 4.22 18.58
CA ALA A 298 -16.19 4.07 18.14
C ALA A 298 -16.76 2.69 18.45
N THR A 299 -15.97 1.61 18.36
CA THR A 299 -16.44 0.23 18.56
C THR A 299 -16.23 -0.30 19.98
N LEU A 300 -15.11 0.05 20.63
CA LEU A 300 -14.70 -0.50 21.93
C LEU A 300 -14.76 0.52 23.08
N GLY A 301 -14.87 1.81 22.77
CA GLY A 301 -14.75 2.89 23.74
C GLY A 301 -13.31 3.25 24.11
N TRP A 302 -13.14 4.39 24.80
CA TRP A 302 -11.83 5.02 25.06
C TRP A 302 -10.84 4.15 25.81
N ARG A 303 -11.26 3.49 26.90
CA ARG A 303 -10.35 2.68 27.73
C ARG A 303 -9.75 1.51 26.94
N ALA A 304 -10.60 0.81 26.19
CA ALA A 304 -10.15 -0.29 25.35
C ALA A 304 -9.31 0.20 24.18
N ALA A 305 -9.68 1.30 23.52
CA ALA A 305 -8.87 1.91 22.46
C ALA A 305 -7.47 2.27 22.95
N LEU A 306 -7.34 2.92 24.11
CA LEU A 306 -6.04 3.25 24.70
C LEU A 306 -5.22 1.99 24.99
N ARG A 307 -5.82 0.94 25.57
CA ARG A 307 -5.14 -0.34 25.79
C ARG A 307 -4.61 -0.95 24.50
N HIS A 308 -5.40 -0.93 23.43
CA HIS A 308 -5.02 -1.44 22.12
C HIS A 308 -3.89 -0.59 21.51
N THR A 309 -3.94 0.74 21.62
CA THR A 309 -2.85 1.63 21.17
C THR A 309 -1.55 1.41 21.96
N LEU A 310 -1.63 1.26 23.29
CA LEU A 310 -0.46 0.99 24.12
C LEU A 310 0.17 -0.37 23.77
N LEU A 311 -0.65 -1.39 23.48
CA LEU A 311 -0.15 -2.68 23.02
C LEU A 311 0.55 -2.56 21.65
N ALA A 312 -0.03 -1.84 20.70
CA ALA A 312 0.61 -1.59 19.41
C ALA A 312 1.94 -0.84 19.56
N ALA A 313 1.99 0.17 20.44
CA ALA A 313 3.21 0.91 20.76
C ALA A 313 4.26 0.01 21.43
N ALA A 314 3.84 -0.88 22.34
CA ALA A 314 4.73 -1.84 22.98
C ALA A 314 5.34 -2.82 21.99
N VAL A 315 4.58 -3.29 20.99
CA VAL A 315 5.12 -4.12 19.90
C VAL A 315 6.13 -3.32 19.08
N PHE A 316 5.79 -2.10 18.65
CA PHE A 316 6.70 -1.24 17.88
C PHE A 316 8.02 -1.00 18.63
N VAL A 317 7.93 -0.63 19.91
CA VAL A 317 9.13 -0.42 20.75
C VAL A 317 9.87 -1.73 20.91
N GLY A 318 9.21 -2.82 21.28
CA GLY A 318 9.86 -4.11 21.52
C GLY A 318 10.62 -4.65 20.31
N THR A 319 10.11 -4.46 19.09
CA THR A 319 10.78 -4.92 17.87
C THR A 319 11.93 -4.03 17.42
N ASN A 320 11.93 -2.75 17.81
CA ASN A 320 12.99 -1.80 17.47
C ASN A 320 14.03 -1.63 18.59
N LEU A 321 13.68 -1.99 19.82
CA LEU A 321 14.51 -1.79 21.01
C LEU A 321 15.94 -2.35 20.87
N PRO A 322 16.17 -3.54 20.29
CA PRO A 322 17.54 -4.04 20.10
C PRO A 322 18.42 -3.07 19.31
N PHE A 323 17.90 -2.46 18.24
CA PHE A 323 18.63 -1.53 17.37
C PHE A 323 18.77 -0.15 17.99
N ILE A 324 17.75 0.30 18.74
CA ILE A 324 17.82 1.53 19.54
C ILE A 324 18.94 1.42 20.59
N LEU A 325 19.09 0.27 21.23
CA LEU A 325 20.15 0.04 22.22
C LEU A 325 21.52 -0.15 21.60
N TRP A 326 21.59 -0.64 20.36
CA TRP A 326 22.84 -0.89 19.65
C TRP A 326 23.44 0.42 19.12
N HIS A 327 22.69 1.16 18.29
CA HIS A 327 23.11 2.45 17.73
C HIS A 327 21.91 3.42 17.66
N PRO A 328 21.60 4.15 18.75
CA PRO A 328 20.38 4.95 18.85
C PRO A 328 20.30 6.09 17.83
N ALA A 329 21.43 6.75 17.56
CA ALA A 329 21.48 7.87 16.60
C ALA A 329 21.28 7.38 15.17
N ASP A 330 21.90 6.27 14.79
CA ASP A 330 21.79 5.68 13.46
C ASP A 330 20.40 5.10 13.20
N TRP A 331 19.81 4.42 14.19
CA TRP A 331 18.41 3.97 14.12
C TRP A 331 17.46 5.16 13.91
N LEU A 332 17.62 6.23 14.68
CA LEU A 332 16.75 7.40 14.60
C LEU A 332 16.90 8.11 13.25
N ALA A 333 18.14 8.31 12.79
CA ALA A 333 18.43 8.90 11.48
C ALA A 333 17.86 8.03 10.34
N GLY A 334 18.01 6.71 10.41
CA GLY A 334 17.44 5.76 9.46
C GLY A 334 15.91 5.86 9.40
N VAL A 335 15.23 5.68 10.53
CA VAL A 335 13.76 5.70 10.58
C VAL A 335 13.17 7.06 10.21
N LEU A 336 13.87 8.17 10.49
CA LEU A 336 13.43 9.52 10.14
C LEU A 336 13.98 10.01 8.80
N THR A 337 14.66 9.16 8.03
CA THR A 337 15.25 9.50 6.72
C THR A 337 14.29 10.30 5.81
N PRO A 338 13.00 9.93 5.65
CA PRO A 338 12.08 10.70 4.81
C PRO A 338 11.78 12.13 5.29
N LEU A 339 12.07 12.45 6.56
CA LEU A 339 11.84 13.75 7.18
C LEU A 339 13.10 14.61 7.26
N VAL A 340 14.26 13.99 7.48
CA VAL A 340 15.52 14.71 7.76
C VAL A 340 16.44 14.82 6.55
N GLU A 341 16.38 13.87 5.62
CA GLU A 341 17.25 13.87 4.45
C GLU A 341 16.69 14.78 3.35
N PRO A 342 17.54 15.58 2.65
CA PRO A 342 17.11 16.54 1.65
C PRO A 342 16.79 15.83 0.32
N MET A 343 15.76 14.99 0.33
CA MET A 343 15.35 14.22 -0.84
C MET A 343 14.69 15.11 -1.91
N PHE A 344 14.84 14.71 -3.16
CA PHE A 344 14.17 15.34 -4.29
C PHE A 344 12.64 15.20 -4.24
N PRO A 345 11.89 16.19 -4.77
CA PRO A 345 10.45 16.06 -4.98
C PRO A 345 10.20 14.97 -6.02
N ARG A 346 9.34 14.00 -5.69
CA ARG A 346 9.05 12.88 -6.60
C ARG A 346 7.68 12.29 -6.30
N GLY A 347 6.96 11.85 -7.33
CA GLY A 347 5.71 11.14 -7.09
C GLY A 347 4.70 11.24 -8.21
N ALA A 348 3.47 10.87 -7.90
CA ALA A 348 2.32 10.84 -8.80
C ALA A 348 1.11 11.67 -8.28
N GLY A 349 1.20 12.25 -7.09
CA GLY A 349 0.21 13.19 -6.55
C GLY A 349 0.39 14.61 -7.09
N ILE A 350 -0.05 15.64 -6.36
CA ILE A 350 -0.04 17.03 -6.86
C ILE A 350 1.36 17.50 -7.26
N VAL A 351 2.40 17.03 -6.57
CA VAL A 351 3.81 17.32 -6.91
C VAL A 351 4.16 16.93 -8.36
N PHE A 352 3.45 15.97 -8.96
CA PHE A 352 3.68 15.53 -10.33
C PHE A 352 3.37 16.61 -11.37
N LEU A 353 2.43 17.52 -11.07
CA LEU A 353 2.14 18.68 -11.94
C LEU A 353 3.34 19.61 -12.04
N ALA A 354 4.08 19.80 -10.94
CA ALA A 354 5.26 20.64 -10.91
C ALA A 354 6.46 19.93 -11.54
N THR A 355 6.71 18.66 -11.17
CA THR A 355 7.89 17.93 -11.63
C THR A 355 7.81 17.49 -13.09
N ASN A 356 6.61 17.29 -13.63
CA ASN A 356 6.42 16.76 -14.99
C ASN A 356 5.39 17.52 -15.84
N GLY A 357 4.58 18.39 -15.24
CA GLY A 357 3.53 19.15 -15.94
C GLY A 357 3.89 20.60 -16.28
N GLY A 358 5.08 21.07 -15.91
CA GLY A 358 5.54 22.44 -16.13
C GLY A 358 4.89 23.48 -15.21
N TRP A 359 4.28 23.06 -14.10
CA TRP A 359 3.75 23.97 -13.09
C TRP A 359 4.87 24.43 -12.16
N GLN A 360 4.65 25.52 -11.43
CA GLN A 360 5.60 25.98 -10.42
C GLN A 360 5.74 24.93 -9.31
N LEU A 361 6.99 24.56 -9.02
CA LEU A 361 7.34 23.73 -7.87
C LEU A 361 7.27 24.59 -6.60
N LEU A 362 6.38 24.21 -5.69
CA LEU A 362 6.32 24.79 -4.35
C LEU A 362 7.51 24.29 -3.52
N SER A 363 7.82 24.96 -2.41
CA SER A 363 8.80 24.48 -1.43
C SER A 363 8.32 23.24 -0.69
N SER A 364 9.24 22.46 -0.12
CA SER A 364 8.91 21.28 0.70
C SER A 364 7.98 21.60 1.87
N ASN A 365 8.16 22.78 2.50
CA ASN A 365 7.32 23.25 3.59
C ASN A 365 5.88 23.53 3.14
N GLU A 366 5.68 24.05 1.93
CA GLU A 366 4.32 24.29 1.40
C GLU A 366 3.60 22.96 1.12
N TYR A 367 4.30 21.96 0.57
CA TYR A 367 3.74 20.62 0.44
C TYR A 367 3.42 19.98 1.81
N LEU A 368 4.28 20.17 2.81
CA LEU A 368 4.01 19.72 4.18
C LEU A 368 2.74 20.38 4.76
N VAL A 369 2.54 21.68 4.53
CA VAL A 369 1.32 22.38 4.96
C VAL A 369 0.08 21.78 4.28
N LEU A 370 0.15 21.49 2.97
CA LEU A 370 -0.95 20.86 2.25
C LEU A 370 -1.26 19.46 2.77
N GLU A 371 -0.23 18.65 3.02
CA GLU A 371 -0.36 17.30 3.59
C GLU A 371 -0.99 17.34 4.99
N VAL A 372 -0.51 18.20 5.89
CA VAL A 372 -1.05 18.37 7.24
C VAL A 372 -2.49 18.88 7.20
N ALA A 373 -2.81 19.83 6.31
CA ALA A 373 -4.17 20.32 6.13
C ALA A 373 -5.12 19.21 5.64
N ALA A 374 -4.68 18.41 4.66
CA ALA A 374 -5.43 17.25 4.18
C ALA A 374 -5.65 16.21 5.28
N MET A 375 -4.61 15.93 6.09
CA MET A 375 -4.72 15.04 7.26
C MET A 375 -5.75 15.58 8.26
N ALA A 376 -5.70 16.86 8.61
CA ALA A 376 -6.66 17.48 9.52
C ALA A 376 -8.11 17.35 9.02
N VAL A 377 -8.35 17.62 7.73
CA VAL A 377 -9.68 17.44 7.11
C VAL A 377 -10.12 15.99 7.19
N CYS A 378 -9.26 15.04 6.83
CA CYS A 378 -9.55 13.61 6.89
C CYS A 378 -9.89 13.15 8.32
N LEU A 379 -9.15 13.63 9.33
CA LEU A 379 -9.41 13.34 10.73
C LEU A 379 -10.75 13.91 11.21
N VAL A 380 -11.10 15.14 10.82
CA VAL A 380 -12.39 15.74 11.12
C VAL A 380 -13.53 14.92 10.50
N VAL A 381 -13.39 14.51 9.23
CA VAL A 381 -14.37 13.66 8.55
C VAL A 381 -14.50 12.31 9.25
N ALA A 382 -13.39 11.64 9.53
CA ALA A 382 -13.38 10.35 10.22
C ALA A 382 -14.02 10.45 11.60
N TRP A 383 -13.67 11.48 12.39
CA TRP A 383 -14.25 11.70 13.71
C TRP A 383 -15.75 11.93 13.64
N ARG A 384 -16.22 12.84 12.77
CA ARG A 384 -17.65 13.17 12.64
C ARG A 384 -18.48 11.97 12.17
N THR A 385 -17.92 11.15 11.28
CA THR A 385 -18.63 10.02 10.68
C THR A 385 -18.37 8.68 11.37
N ARG A 386 -17.52 8.60 12.41
CA ARG A 386 -17.10 7.35 13.07
C ARG A 386 -18.23 6.38 13.47
N ARG A 387 -19.45 6.87 13.75
CA ARG A 387 -20.62 6.06 14.10
C ARG A 387 -21.53 5.71 12.92
N SER A 388 -21.50 6.50 11.85
CA SER A 388 -22.31 6.30 10.65
C SER A 388 -21.55 5.60 9.54
N SER A 389 -20.22 5.74 9.50
CA SER A 389 -19.29 5.20 8.50
C SER A 389 -18.00 4.74 9.20
N PRO A 390 -18.04 3.67 10.01
CA PRO A 390 -16.92 3.27 10.88
C PRO A 390 -15.64 2.87 10.11
N GLU A 391 -15.78 2.46 8.85
CA GLU A 391 -14.68 1.90 8.06
C GLU A 391 -14.01 2.90 7.12
N ILE A 392 -14.55 4.12 6.97
CA ILE A 392 -14.03 5.14 6.04
C ILE A 392 -12.58 5.53 6.33
N GLY A 393 -12.16 5.45 7.59
CA GLY A 393 -10.83 5.85 8.04
C GLY A 393 -9.69 5.07 7.37
N VAL A 394 -9.93 3.82 6.95
CA VAL A 394 -8.92 3.00 6.28
C VAL A 394 -8.51 3.57 4.92
N ALA A 395 -9.43 4.24 4.22
CA ALA A 395 -9.16 4.88 2.94
C ALA A 395 -8.65 6.31 3.13
N LEU A 396 -9.19 7.04 4.12
CA LEU A 396 -8.79 8.41 4.41
C LEU A 396 -7.32 8.54 4.84
N ALA A 397 -6.75 7.49 5.44
CA ALA A 397 -5.36 7.49 5.94
C ALA A 397 -4.31 7.81 4.85
N ILE A 398 -4.56 7.46 3.60
CA ILE A 398 -3.60 7.64 2.49
C ILE A 398 -3.77 8.99 1.78
N ILE A 399 -4.93 9.63 1.87
CA ILE A 399 -5.22 10.89 1.16
C ILE A 399 -4.17 11.99 1.42
N PRO A 400 -3.65 12.20 2.64
CA PRO A 400 -2.63 13.21 2.89
C PRO A 400 -1.37 13.04 2.02
N LEU A 401 -0.97 11.79 1.76
CA LEU A 401 0.23 11.47 0.99
C LEU A 401 0.14 11.91 -0.49
N TYR A 402 -1.08 12.15 -1.00
CA TYR A 402 -1.30 12.74 -2.33
C TYR A 402 -0.79 14.18 -2.45
N PHE A 403 -0.66 14.87 -1.31
CA PHE A 403 -0.17 16.24 -1.20
C PHE A 403 1.30 16.32 -0.74
N ALA A 404 1.94 15.18 -0.49
CA ALA A 404 3.30 15.14 0.06
C ALA A 404 4.37 15.54 -0.97
N TRP A 405 5.49 16.10 -0.48
CA TRP A 405 6.70 16.39 -1.26
C TRP A 405 7.20 15.16 -2.04
N ARG A 406 7.11 13.99 -1.41
CA ARG A 406 7.39 12.68 -1.99
C ARG A 406 6.13 11.84 -2.12
N SER A 407 5.20 12.23 -2.97
CA SER A 407 3.94 11.51 -3.20
C SER A 407 4.12 10.27 -4.12
N LEU A 408 4.96 9.30 -3.76
CA LEU A 408 5.27 8.15 -4.61
C LEU A 408 4.02 7.35 -5.00
N PHE A 409 3.97 6.84 -6.25
CA PHE A 409 2.85 6.03 -6.72
C PHE A 409 2.63 4.77 -5.85
N SER A 410 3.72 4.21 -5.32
CA SER A 410 3.70 3.05 -4.42
C SER A 410 2.86 3.27 -3.15
N TYR A 411 2.52 4.51 -2.81
CA TYR A 411 1.65 4.80 -1.67
C TYR A 411 0.17 4.53 -1.97
N PHE A 412 -0.21 4.51 -3.25
CA PHE A 412 -1.62 4.47 -3.67
C PHE A 412 -2.09 3.10 -4.16
N PHE A 413 -1.20 2.28 -4.72
CA PHE A 413 -1.64 1.03 -5.36
C PHE A 413 -2.33 0.05 -4.40
N LEU A 414 -2.04 0.13 -3.09
CA LEU A 414 -2.63 -0.70 -2.05
C LEU A 414 -3.95 -0.15 -1.47
N VAL A 415 -4.36 1.08 -1.78
CA VAL A 415 -5.60 1.62 -1.21
C VAL A 415 -6.84 0.77 -1.55
N PRO A 416 -6.99 0.14 -2.74
CA PRO A 416 -8.08 -0.80 -2.99
C PRO A 416 -8.08 -2.01 -2.04
N LEU A 417 -6.90 -2.53 -1.68
CA LEU A 417 -6.76 -3.65 -0.74
C LEU A 417 -7.25 -3.24 0.65
N PHE A 418 -6.80 -2.07 1.13
CA PHE A 418 -7.21 -1.52 2.42
C PHE A 418 -8.71 -1.18 2.45
N ALA A 419 -9.24 -0.61 1.37
CA ALA A 419 -10.65 -0.32 1.24
C ALA A 419 -11.50 -1.60 1.25
N LEU A 420 -11.09 -2.67 0.57
CA LEU A 420 -11.80 -3.95 0.63
C LEU A 420 -11.70 -4.61 2.01
N ALA A 421 -10.58 -4.45 2.73
CA ALA A 421 -10.45 -4.90 4.11
C ALA A 421 -11.44 -4.17 5.05
N GLY A 422 -11.66 -2.86 4.86
CA GLY A 422 -12.72 -2.12 5.55
C GLY A 422 -14.11 -2.56 5.11
N LEU A 423 -14.33 -2.77 3.81
CA LEU A 423 -15.64 -3.13 3.26
C LEU A 423 -16.16 -4.45 3.81
N VAL A 424 -15.32 -5.49 3.90
CA VAL A 424 -15.74 -6.82 4.38
C VAL A 424 -16.12 -6.86 5.86
N ARG A 425 -15.82 -5.79 6.61
CA ARG A 425 -16.31 -5.62 7.99
C ARG A 425 -17.73 -5.10 8.07
N LEU A 426 -18.24 -4.47 7.01
CA LEU A 426 -19.61 -3.95 7.01
C LEU A 426 -20.61 -5.11 7.01
N PRO A 427 -21.68 -5.06 7.84
CA PRO A 427 -22.75 -6.06 7.85
C PRO A 427 -23.65 -5.95 6.61
N MET A 428 -23.09 -6.26 5.43
CA MET A 428 -23.79 -6.13 4.14
C MET A 428 -24.93 -7.13 3.93
N GLY A 429 -24.99 -8.18 4.74
CA GLY A 429 -25.91 -9.30 4.59
C GLY A 429 -25.38 -10.37 3.62
N GLU A 430 -26.16 -11.44 3.44
CA GLU A 430 -25.81 -12.52 2.51
C GLU A 430 -26.34 -12.23 1.10
N LEU A 431 -25.46 -12.40 0.11
CA LEU A 431 -25.84 -12.33 -1.29
C LEU A 431 -26.25 -13.71 -1.80
N ILE A 432 -27.51 -13.85 -2.23
CA ILE A 432 -28.01 -15.07 -2.86
C ILE A 432 -27.62 -15.06 -4.34
N ALA A 433 -27.14 -16.19 -4.86
CA ALA A 433 -26.66 -16.32 -6.24
C ALA A 433 -27.68 -15.85 -7.30
N GLN A 434 -28.97 -16.18 -7.11
CA GLN A 434 -30.05 -15.74 -8.00
C GLN A 434 -30.15 -14.23 -8.07
N HIS A 435 -30.12 -13.54 -6.92
CA HIS A 435 -30.17 -12.08 -6.87
C HIS A 435 -28.96 -11.45 -7.57
N ALA A 436 -27.78 -12.05 -7.45
CA ALA A 436 -26.60 -11.56 -8.16
C ALA A 436 -26.75 -11.66 -9.70
N GLN A 437 -27.31 -12.77 -10.19
CA GLN A 437 -27.62 -12.99 -11.61
C GLN A 437 -28.69 -12.03 -12.12
N ASP A 438 -29.78 -11.86 -11.38
CA ASP A 438 -30.88 -10.94 -11.71
C ASP A 438 -30.37 -9.49 -11.78
N CYS A 439 -29.35 -9.17 -11.00
CA CYS A 439 -28.68 -7.88 -11.01
C CYS A 439 -27.66 -7.72 -12.16
N GLY A 440 -27.46 -8.74 -12.98
CA GLY A 440 -26.50 -8.76 -14.07
C GLY A 440 -25.04 -8.78 -13.61
N ALA A 441 -24.76 -9.13 -12.35
CA ALA A 441 -23.40 -9.23 -11.83
C ALA A 441 -22.67 -10.43 -12.45
N LEU A 442 -21.39 -10.24 -12.77
CA LEU A 442 -20.52 -11.28 -13.33
C LEU A 442 -19.31 -11.48 -12.40
N THR A 443 -18.77 -12.69 -12.39
CA THR A 443 -17.57 -13.06 -11.63
C THR A 443 -16.80 -14.11 -12.42
N LEU A 444 -15.46 -14.12 -12.32
CA LEU A 444 -14.63 -15.16 -12.92
C LEU A 444 -14.77 -16.51 -12.22
N PHE A 445 -15.22 -16.49 -10.96
CA PHE A 445 -15.32 -17.67 -10.11
C PHE A 445 -16.77 -18.13 -9.97
N ALA A 446 -16.94 -19.45 -9.85
CA ALA A 446 -18.24 -20.07 -9.65
C ALA A 446 -18.95 -19.50 -8.40
N LEU A 447 -20.25 -19.22 -8.55
CA LEU A 447 -21.10 -18.91 -7.40
C LEU A 447 -21.36 -20.20 -6.63
N PRO A 448 -21.32 -20.19 -5.29
CA PRO A 448 -21.68 -21.37 -4.50
C PRO A 448 -23.11 -21.81 -4.86
N ALA A 449 -23.26 -23.03 -5.35
CA ALA A 449 -24.56 -23.62 -5.63
C ALA A 449 -25.32 -23.77 -4.30
N LYS A 450 -26.47 -23.07 -4.17
CA LYS A 450 -27.43 -23.12 -3.04
C LYS A 450 -26.79 -23.58 -1.71
N LEU A 451 -26.39 -22.65 -0.84
CA LEU A 451 -26.28 -22.96 0.59
C LEU A 451 -27.64 -23.52 1.03
N ARG A 452 -27.70 -24.82 1.30
CA ARG A 452 -28.88 -25.48 1.85
C ARG A 452 -29.28 -24.66 3.07
N ALA A 453 -30.50 -24.13 3.05
CA ALA A 453 -31.15 -23.68 4.26
C ALA A 453 -31.01 -24.82 5.27
N VAL A 454 -30.27 -24.59 6.35
CA VAL A 454 -30.35 -25.45 7.52
C VAL A 454 -31.78 -25.28 8.01
N ALA A 455 -32.64 -26.19 7.57
CA ALA A 455 -33.95 -26.37 8.13
C ALA A 455 -33.74 -26.65 9.61
N ARG A 456 -33.98 -25.63 10.46
CA ARG A 456 -34.28 -25.86 11.87
C ARG A 456 -35.58 -26.66 11.88
N GLY A 457 -35.44 -27.98 11.93
CA GLY A 457 -36.45 -28.85 12.49
C GLY A 457 -36.57 -28.51 13.96
N GLU A 458 -37.55 -27.69 14.29
CA GLU A 458 -38.09 -27.56 15.64
C GLU A 458 -39.52 -27.02 15.53
N ARG A 459 -40.42 -27.90 15.09
CA ARG A 459 -41.81 -27.95 15.57
C ARG A 459 -42.28 -29.40 15.61
N ALA A 460 -42.75 -29.77 16.80
CA ALA A 460 -43.66 -30.86 17.14
C ALA A 460 -43.11 -32.30 17.13
N ALA A 461 -42.70 -32.75 18.31
CA ALA A 461 -43.31 -33.90 19.00
C ALA A 461 -43.32 -33.61 20.50
#